data_AF-A0A938EYC6-F1
#
_entry.id   AF-A0A938EYC6-F1
#
_cell.length_a   1.000
_cell.length_b   1.000
_cell.length_c   1.000
_cell.angle_alpha   90.00
_cell.angle_beta   90.00
_cell.angle_gamma   90.00
#
_symmetry.space_group_name_H-M   'P 1'
#
loop_
_entity.id
_entity.type
_entity.pdbx_description
1 polymer ?
#
loop_
_entity_poly.entity_id
_entity_poly.type
_entity_poly.pdbx_seq_one_letter_code
_entity_poly.pdbx_strand_id
1 'polypeptide(L)'
;MIRKNLTYILISFFAVVAFFITAGVCNQCGTAAPDTSEETTEDEETTEEETTEEETTAEEITEKEEKEVPTIELRIYEGPVYKEESDICYYRVEAIVTGKPAPEVGFSKDDSGGAWGKKKAQVNLTRDNPTYTLTATATNSEGDDEDSILLEWGCGELTEEHTVELHPTDVGWVDSAGWVDNSSVGIGDTSLNTDARGFFAFNISSFDDKNIVSAEVKLETPDYFAVCNFKGDIQIYYVDFLPGGLTSADYSDIPYSGPISFDWDDEPLSFSGNFLIDTILDRASIPRKLQFGITYANPATGGLAGTNEGRVYSVDDITLKIIYEE
;
A
#
# COMPACT_ATOMS: atom_id res chain seq x y z
N MET A 1 46.32 -5.26 6.11
CA MET A 1 45.28 -4.48 5.42
C MET A 1 44.01 -4.56 6.26
N ILE A 2 43.79 -3.60 7.17
CA ILE A 2 42.65 -3.61 8.12
C ILE A 2 42.03 -2.22 8.08
N ARG A 3 40.84 -2.09 7.48
CA ARG A 3 40.10 -0.81 7.38
C ARG A 3 38.57 -0.94 7.59
N LYS A 4 38.02 -2.15 7.77
CA LYS A 4 36.56 -2.37 7.88
C LYS A 4 35.98 -2.27 9.30
N ASN A 5 36.81 -2.24 10.35
CA ASN A 5 36.32 -2.31 11.74
C ASN A 5 36.02 -0.95 12.39
N LEU A 6 36.53 0.17 11.83
CA LEU A 6 36.37 1.48 12.47
C LEU A 6 34.91 2.01 12.36
N THR A 7 34.24 1.73 11.24
CA THR A 7 32.87 2.19 10.99
C THR A 7 31.87 1.59 11.98
N TYR A 8 31.96 0.28 12.26
CA TYR A 8 31.08 -0.40 13.22
C TYR A 8 31.25 0.14 14.65
N ILE A 9 32.49 0.49 15.05
CA ILE A 9 32.76 1.09 16.36
C ILE A 9 32.10 2.48 16.47
N LEU A 10 32.16 3.30 15.41
CA LEU A 10 31.52 4.62 15.38
C LEU A 10 29.99 4.54 15.39
N ILE A 11 29.39 3.62 14.62
CA ILE A 11 27.94 3.40 14.60
C ILE A 11 27.45 2.92 15.98
N SER A 12 28.14 1.95 16.58
CA SER A 12 27.80 1.45 17.92
C SER A 12 27.89 2.54 18.99
N PHE A 13 28.90 3.41 18.93
CA PHE A 13 29.03 4.54 19.85
C PHE A 13 27.89 5.56 19.70
N PHE A 14 27.51 5.92 18.47
CA PHE A 14 26.40 6.84 18.22
C PHE A 14 25.05 6.28 18.69
N ALA A 15 24.78 4.99 18.49
CA ALA A 15 23.55 4.36 18.94
C ALA A 15 23.39 4.41 20.48
N VAL A 16 24.48 4.21 21.24
CA VAL A 16 24.47 4.32 22.69
C VAL A 16 24.23 5.77 23.15
N VAL A 17 24.86 6.76 22.51
CA VAL A 17 24.65 8.19 22.84
C VAL A 17 23.21 8.62 22.58
N ALA A 18 22.59 8.18 21.48
CA ALA A 18 21.19 8.48 21.18
C ALA A 18 20.23 7.93 22.25
N PHE A 19 20.47 6.72 22.76
CA PHE A 19 19.66 6.09 23.81
C PHE A 19 19.67 6.83 25.16
N PHE A 20 20.73 7.57 25.48
CA PHE A 20 20.80 8.37 26.71
C PHE A 20 20.13 9.75 26.60
N ILE A 21 19.90 10.26 25.40
CA ILE A 21 19.28 11.58 25.19
C ILE A 21 17.76 11.52 25.36
N THR A 22 17.11 10.45 24.90
CA THR A 22 15.64 10.30 24.96
C THR A 22 15.10 10.18 26.40
N ALA A 23 15.86 9.59 27.32
CA ALA A 23 15.49 9.48 28.74
C ALA A 23 15.39 10.84 29.46
N GLY A 24 15.99 11.90 28.92
CA GLY A 24 16.02 13.24 29.56
C GLY A 24 14.75 14.07 29.39
N VAL A 25 13.86 13.73 28.46
CA VAL A 25 12.74 14.60 28.04
C VAL A 25 11.42 14.27 28.75
N CYS A 26 11.28 13.08 29.35
CA CYS A 26 10.02 12.60 29.92
C CYS A 26 9.70 13.06 31.36
N ASN A 27 10.43 14.02 31.94
CA ASN A 27 10.25 14.47 33.33
C ASN A 27 9.78 15.93 33.48
N GLN A 28 9.06 16.47 32.49
CA GLN A 28 8.58 17.86 32.56
C GLN A 28 7.17 18.04 31.98
N CYS A 29 6.18 17.31 32.52
CA CYS A 29 4.78 17.72 32.44
C CYS A 29 4.00 17.27 33.68
N GLY A 30 3.48 18.23 34.45
CA GLY A 30 2.70 17.98 35.65
C GLY A 30 2.13 19.28 36.22
N THR A 31 0.92 19.19 36.81
CA THR A 31 0.03 20.29 37.28
C THR A 31 -0.63 21.14 36.17
N ALA A 32 -1.92 21.51 36.25
CA ALA A 32 -3.01 21.09 37.14
C ALA A 32 -4.40 21.51 36.60
N ALA A 33 -5.46 20.85 37.11
CA ALA A 33 -6.86 21.29 37.28
C ALA A 33 -7.71 21.76 36.06
N PRO A 34 -8.94 21.22 35.89
CA PRO A 34 -10.03 21.86 35.15
C PRO A 34 -11.01 22.59 36.07
N ASP A 35 -11.53 23.76 35.65
CA ASP A 35 -12.60 24.45 36.39
C ASP A 35 -13.51 25.30 35.47
N THR A 36 -14.80 24.92 35.42
CA THR A 36 -16.01 25.78 35.45
C THR A 36 -16.45 26.71 34.28
N SER A 37 -17.79 26.87 34.19
CA SER A 37 -18.64 27.78 33.38
C SER A 37 -18.93 27.33 31.93
N GLU A 38 -20.16 27.08 31.46
CA GLU A 38 -21.50 27.73 31.58
C GLU A 38 -21.72 29.02 30.74
N GLU A 39 -22.91 29.07 30.11
CA GLU A 39 -23.79 30.23 29.75
C GLU A 39 -23.31 31.31 28.72
N THR A 40 -24.10 31.77 27.73
CA THR A 40 -25.39 31.34 27.08
C THR A 40 -25.66 32.13 25.75
N THR A 41 -26.78 31.86 25.05
CA THR A 41 -27.61 32.81 24.23
C THR A 41 -27.04 33.36 22.88
N GLU A 42 -27.76 33.28 21.74
CA GLU A 42 -28.91 34.12 21.26
C GLU A 42 -28.52 35.59 20.96
N ASP A 43 -29.04 36.30 19.96
CA ASP A 43 -29.80 35.99 18.73
C ASP A 43 -29.87 37.29 17.88
N GLU A 44 -30.50 37.29 16.69
CA GLU A 44 -31.11 38.47 16.01
C GLU A 44 -30.18 39.68 15.63
N GLU A 45 -30.51 40.64 14.74
CA GLU A 45 -31.46 40.74 13.62
C GLU A 45 -30.98 41.80 12.61
N THR A 46 -31.50 41.75 11.39
CA THR A 46 -32.07 42.84 10.55
C THR A 46 -31.50 44.28 10.63
N THR A 47 -31.28 44.92 9.46
CA THR A 47 -31.87 46.23 9.05
C THR A 47 -31.50 46.58 7.60
N GLU A 48 -32.52 46.84 6.77
CA GLU A 48 -32.40 47.51 5.47
C GLU A 48 -32.27 49.03 5.66
N GLU A 49 -31.59 49.75 4.76
CA GLU A 49 -32.11 51.06 4.34
C GLU A 49 -31.64 51.45 2.94
N GLU A 50 -32.31 52.46 2.39
CA GLU A 50 -32.58 52.66 0.97
C GLU A 50 -32.03 54.02 0.47
N THR A 51 -32.05 54.24 -0.86
CA THR A 51 -32.05 55.57 -1.52
C THR A 51 -30.71 56.32 -1.63
N THR A 52 -30.30 56.65 -2.87
CA THR A 52 -30.51 57.98 -3.48
C THR A 52 -29.83 58.09 -4.85
N GLU A 53 -30.60 58.44 -5.88
CA GLU A 53 -30.08 58.83 -7.21
C GLU A 53 -29.57 60.28 -7.18
N GLU A 54 -28.44 60.55 -7.83
CA GLU A 54 -28.05 61.92 -8.19
C GLU A 54 -27.50 61.94 -9.64
N GLU A 55 -28.30 62.46 -10.59
CA GLU A 55 -27.85 62.68 -11.97
C GLU A 55 -26.69 63.69 -11.99
N THR A 56 -25.51 63.27 -12.44
CA THR A 56 -24.42 64.18 -12.80
C THR A 56 -24.06 64.04 -14.27
N THR A 57 -24.37 65.08 -15.04
CA THR A 57 -24.05 65.19 -16.47
C THR A 57 -22.54 65.29 -16.67
N ALA A 58 -21.89 64.18 -16.98
CA ALA A 58 -20.46 64.15 -17.29
C ALA A 58 -20.21 64.59 -18.75
N GLU A 59 -19.32 65.55 -18.95
CA GLU A 59 -18.82 65.92 -20.28
C GLU A 59 -18.00 64.76 -20.87
N GLU A 60 -18.27 64.41 -22.12
CA GLU A 60 -17.63 63.31 -22.85
C GLU A 60 -16.17 63.65 -23.22
N ILE A 61 -15.26 63.50 -22.25
CA ILE A 61 -13.84 63.38 -22.53
C ILE A 61 -13.60 61.94 -22.98
N THR A 62 -13.58 61.72 -24.29
CA THR A 62 -13.26 60.41 -24.89
C THR A 62 -11.76 60.09 -24.71
N GLU A 63 -11.34 59.84 -23.47
CA GLU A 63 -10.04 59.26 -23.19
C GLU A 63 -10.01 57.86 -23.82
N LYS A 64 -9.09 57.68 -24.77
CA LYS A 64 -9.05 56.48 -25.61
C LYS A 64 -8.41 55.36 -24.82
N GLU A 65 -9.20 54.67 -23.99
CA GLU A 65 -8.75 53.56 -23.15
C GLU A 65 -7.87 52.58 -23.95
N GLU A 66 -6.70 52.28 -23.39
CA GLU A 66 -5.73 51.39 -24.00
C GLU A 66 -6.23 49.95 -23.88
N LYS A 67 -6.68 49.42 -25.01
CA LYS A 67 -7.21 48.07 -25.17
C LYS A 67 -6.07 47.09 -25.47
N GLU A 68 -6.04 45.99 -24.74
CA GLU A 68 -5.00 44.96 -24.80
C GLU A 68 -5.68 43.59 -24.87
N VAL A 69 -5.30 42.78 -25.86
CA VAL A 69 -5.66 41.36 -25.94
C VAL A 69 -5.20 40.62 -24.67
N PRO A 70 -5.90 39.56 -24.24
CA PRO A 70 -5.49 38.80 -23.08
C PRO A 70 -4.13 38.12 -23.30
N THR A 71 -3.45 37.82 -22.20
CA THR A 71 -2.37 36.82 -22.17
C THR A 71 -2.58 35.90 -20.97
N ILE A 72 -2.28 34.60 -21.08
CA ILE A 72 -2.36 33.65 -19.96
C ILE A 72 -1.08 32.80 -19.83
N GLU A 73 -0.68 32.54 -18.58
CA GLU A 73 0.35 31.57 -18.19
C GLU A 73 -0.17 30.74 -17.00
N LEU A 74 -0.09 29.42 -17.09
CA LEU A 74 -0.45 28.48 -16.03
C LEU A 74 0.76 28.08 -15.19
N ARG A 75 0.59 28.16 -13.87
CA ARG A 75 1.63 27.80 -12.90
C ARG A 75 1.10 26.93 -11.77
N ILE A 76 1.75 25.79 -11.54
CA ILE A 76 1.57 25.01 -10.32
C ILE A 76 2.13 25.82 -9.15
N TYR A 77 1.29 26.13 -8.15
CA TYR A 77 1.72 26.79 -6.91
C TYR A 77 1.68 25.86 -5.70
N GLU A 78 1.00 24.71 -5.81
CA GLU A 78 0.93 23.65 -4.80
C GLU A 78 0.67 22.31 -5.50
N GLY A 79 1.23 21.22 -4.99
CA GLY A 79 1.16 19.89 -5.62
C GLY A 79 2.49 19.40 -6.18
N PRO A 80 2.68 18.08 -6.37
CA PRO A 80 1.75 17.00 -6.00
C PRO A 80 1.58 16.88 -4.47
N VAL A 81 0.33 16.68 -4.01
CA VAL A 81 0.03 16.33 -2.61
C VAL A 81 -0.92 15.13 -2.57
N TYR A 82 -0.50 14.07 -1.89
CA TYR A 82 -1.31 12.87 -1.71
C TYR A 82 -2.37 13.07 -0.63
N LYS A 83 -3.57 12.54 -0.85
CA LYS A 83 -4.62 12.47 0.17
C LYS A 83 -5.19 11.06 0.29
N GLU A 84 -4.65 10.33 1.26
CA GLU A 84 -4.95 8.92 1.59
C GLU A 84 -6.45 8.62 1.75
N GLU A 85 -7.21 9.50 2.44
CA GLU A 85 -8.66 9.35 2.68
C GLU A 85 -9.51 9.16 1.40
N SER A 86 -8.96 9.52 0.24
CA SER A 86 -9.64 9.54 -1.06
C SER A 86 -8.80 8.98 -2.22
N ASP A 87 -7.60 8.45 -1.94
CA ASP A 87 -6.58 8.03 -2.93
C ASP A 87 -6.42 8.98 -4.13
N ILE A 88 -6.30 10.29 -3.84
CA ILE A 88 -6.05 11.31 -4.86
C ILE A 88 -4.66 11.93 -4.74
N CYS A 89 -4.11 12.30 -5.88
CA CYS A 89 -2.97 13.20 -5.98
C CYS A 89 -3.47 14.54 -6.51
N TYR A 90 -3.44 15.60 -5.70
CA TYR A 90 -3.95 16.90 -6.13
C TYR A 90 -2.84 17.91 -6.45
N TYR A 91 -3.15 18.76 -7.42
CA TYR A 91 -2.40 19.95 -7.81
C TYR A 91 -3.30 21.17 -7.66
N ARG A 92 -2.72 22.31 -7.28
CA ARG A 92 -3.36 23.62 -7.43
C ARG A 92 -2.57 24.49 -8.39
N VAL A 93 -3.27 24.98 -9.40
CA VAL A 93 -2.72 25.76 -10.51
C VAL A 93 -3.33 27.17 -10.45
N GLU A 94 -2.51 28.18 -10.68
CA GLU A 94 -2.93 29.57 -10.84
C GLU A 94 -2.72 30.04 -12.28
N ALA A 95 -3.67 30.83 -12.78
CA ALA A 95 -3.61 31.50 -14.07
C ALA A 95 -3.14 32.95 -13.88
N ILE A 96 -1.92 33.23 -14.37
CA ILE A 96 -1.34 34.56 -14.42
C ILE A 96 -1.83 35.22 -15.70
N VAL A 97 -2.68 36.25 -15.58
CA VAL A 97 -3.42 36.81 -16.73
C VAL A 97 -3.31 38.32 -16.80
N THR A 98 -2.97 38.83 -17.99
CA THR A 98 -2.97 40.26 -18.35
C THR A 98 -3.97 40.54 -19.48
N GLY A 99 -4.26 41.82 -19.77
CA GLY A 99 -5.24 42.24 -20.78
C GLY A 99 -6.16 43.37 -20.29
N LYS A 100 -6.72 44.15 -21.23
CA LYS A 100 -7.61 45.30 -21.00
C LYS A 100 -8.74 45.33 -22.04
N PRO A 101 -10.02 45.19 -21.67
CA PRO A 101 -10.55 44.98 -20.31
C PRO A 101 -10.01 43.75 -19.60
N ALA A 102 -10.11 43.71 -18.27
CA ALA A 102 -9.61 42.61 -17.46
C ALA A 102 -10.26 41.28 -17.90
N PRO A 103 -9.48 40.25 -18.32
CA PRO A 103 -10.06 39.03 -18.87
C PRO A 103 -10.75 38.15 -17.83
N GLU A 104 -11.83 37.49 -18.25
CA GLU A 104 -12.38 36.34 -17.54
C GLU A 104 -11.56 35.08 -17.86
N VAL A 105 -11.50 34.14 -16.92
CA VAL A 105 -10.71 32.91 -17.05
C VAL A 105 -11.61 31.70 -16.89
N GLY A 106 -11.52 30.75 -17.83
CA GLY A 106 -12.14 29.44 -17.76
C GLY A 106 -11.09 28.33 -17.76
N PHE A 107 -11.21 27.38 -16.83
CA PHE A 107 -10.38 26.18 -16.78
C PHE A 107 -11.14 24.98 -17.36
N SER A 108 -10.42 24.04 -18.00
CA SER A 108 -11.01 22.78 -18.49
C SER A 108 -11.48 21.84 -17.36
N LYS A 109 -10.93 22.01 -16.16
CA LYS A 109 -11.29 21.27 -14.94
C LYS A 109 -10.97 22.10 -13.70
N ASP A 110 -11.87 22.07 -12.71
CA ASP A 110 -11.60 22.52 -11.34
C ASP A 110 -12.40 21.65 -10.36
N ASP A 111 -11.72 20.73 -9.70
CA ASP A 111 -12.31 19.82 -8.71
C ASP A 111 -12.59 20.51 -7.35
N SER A 112 -12.22 21.79 -7.19
CA SER A 112 -12.54 22.57 -5.98
C SER A 112 -13.91 23.25 -6.01
N GLY A 113 -14.61 23.26 -7.16
CA GLY A 113 -15.88 23.96 -7.32
C GLY A 113 -15.76 25.48 -7.17
N GLY A 114 -14.62 26.06 -7.54
CA GLY A 114 -14.33 27.49 -7.46
C GLY A 114 -13.86 27.98 -6.08
N ALA A 115 -13.60 27.09 -5.12
CA ALA A 115 -13.24 27.47 -3.74
C ALA A 115 -11.97 28.34 -3.63
N TRP A 116 -11.08 28.25 -4.62
CA TRP A 116 -9.83 29.03 -4.69
C TRP A 116 -9.95 30.36 -5.49
N GLY A 117 -11.13 30.66 -6.02
CA GLY A 117 -11.43 31.87 -6.80
C GLY A 117 -11.13 31.76 -8.30
N LYS A 118 -11.68 32.67 -9.10
CA LYS A 118 -11.75 32.59 -10.59
C LYS A 118 -10.43 32.41 -11.35
N LYS A 119 -9.26 32.62 -10.73
CA LYS A 119 -7.93 32.47 -11.37
C LYS A 119 -7.14 31.27 -10.83
N LYS A 120 -7.79 30.36 -10.10
CA LYS A 120 -7.17 29.17 -9.51
C LYS A 120 -8.07 27.96 -9.71
N ALA A 121 -7.45 26.82 -10.01
CA ALA A 121 -8.12 25.54 -10.12
C ALA A 121 -7.37 24.49 -9.27
N GLN A 122 -8.12 23.53 -8.73
CA GLN A 122 -7.56 22.29 -8.22
C GLN A 122 -7.82 21.16 -9.22
N VAL A 123 -6.80 20.34 -9.49
CA VAL A 123 -6.95 19.11 -10.27
C VAL A 123 -6.56 17.94 -9.39
N ASN A 124 -7.52 17.04 -9.18
CA ASN A 124 -7.34 15.75 -8.55
C ASN A 124 -7.07 14.71 -9.65
N LEU A 125 -5.94 14.00 -9.55
CA LEU A 125 -5.63 12.79 -10.29
C LEU A 125 -5.96 11.56 -9.42
N THR A 126 -6.24 10.43 -10.05
CA THR A 126 -6.41 9.11 -9.40
C THR A 126 -5.41 8.13 -10.00
N ARG A 127 -5.15 6.98 -9.36
CA ARG A 127 -4.27 5.95 -9.92
C ARG A 127 -4.75 5.44 -11.29
N ASP A 128 -6.07 5.28 -11.45
CA ASP A 128 -6.70 4.91 -12.73
C ASP A 128 -6.60 5.98 -13.83
N ASN A 129 -6.35 7.25 -13.44
CA ASN A 129 -6.24 8.39 -14.36
C ASN A 129 -5.01 9.22 -13.95
N PRO A 130 -3.79 8.68 -14.13
CA PRO A 130 -2.58 9.23 -13.54
C PRO A 130 -2.06 10.46 -14.28
N THR A 131 -2.71 10.91 -15.35
CA THR A 131 -2.30 12.08 -16.14
C THR A 131 -3.50 12.91 -16.56
N TYR A 132 -3.39 14.23 -16.52
CA TYR A 132 -4.39 15.16 -17.06
C TYR A 132 -3.72 16.41 -17.65
N THR A 133 -4.12 16.83 -18.85
CA THR A 133 -3.72 18.14 -19.39
C THR A 133 -4.76 19.17 -18.96
N LEU A 134 -4.37 20.09 -18.08
CA LEU A 134 -5.21 21.22 -17.70
C LEU A 134 -5.01 22.35 -18.71
N THR A 135 -6.09 22.77 -19.35
CA THR A 135 -6.14 23.92 -20.27
C THR A 135 -6.88 25.06 -19.58
N ALA A 136 -6.44 26.29 -19.81
CA ALA A 136 -7.16 27.49 -19.39
C ALA A 136 -7.19 28.55 -20.49
N THR A 137 -8.34 29.17 -20.66
CA THR A 137 -8.60 30.23 -21.65
C THR A 137 -8.86 31.54 -20.92
N ALA A 138 -8.23 32.63 -21.36
CA ALA A 138 -8.49 33.99 -20.91
C ALA A 138 -9.20 34.78 -22.02
N THR A 139 -10.35 35.39 -21.72
CA THR A 139 -11.24 36.04 -22.69
C THR A 139 -11.52 37.50 -22.30
N ASN A 140 -11.40 38.43 -23.24
CA ASN A 140 -11.92 39.80 -23.09
C ASN A 140 -12.54 40.32 -24.42
N SER A 141 -12.92 41.60 -24.49
CA SER A 141 -13.56 42.17 -25.69
C SER A 141 -12.63 42.32 -26.90
N GLU A 142 -11.32 42.16 -26.73
CA GLU A 142 -10.31 42.30 -27.78
C GLU A 142 -9.85 40.95 -28.33
N GLY A 143 -10.04 39.85 -27.59
CA GLY A 143 -9.72 38.50 -28.04
C GLY A 143 -9.68 37.46 -26.91
N ASP A 144 -9.11 36.30 -27.26
CA ASP A 144 -8.90 35.14 -26.40
C ASP A 144 -7.42 34.72 -26.45
N ASP A 145 -6.92 34.13 -25.36
CA ASP A 145 -5.62 33.45 -25.29
C ASP A 145 -5.74 32.16 -24.46
N GLU A 146 -4.89 31.16 -24.71
CA GLU A 146 -4.97 29.84 -24.10
C GLU A 146 -3.58 29.28 -23.74
N ASP A 147 -3.48 28.70 -22.54
CA ASP A 147 -2.29 27.96 -22.09
C ASP A 147 -2.70 26.58 -21.51
N SER A 148 -1.76 25.63 -21.51
CA SER A 148 -1.99 24.25 -21.08
C SER A 148 -0.78 23.62 -20.39
N ILE A 149 -1.03 22.88 -19.32
CA ILE A 149 0.00 22.18 -18.55
C ILE A 149 -0.37 20.70 -18.35
N LEU A 150 0.59 19.80 -18.59
CA LEU A 150 0.46 18.38 -18.27
C LEU A 150 0.72 18.18 -16.77
N LEU A 151 -0.24 17.54 -16.10
CA LEU A 151 -0.15 17.09 -14.71
C LEU A 151 -0.05 15.56 -14.73
N GLU A 152 0.89 15.01 -13.97
CA GLU A 152 1.17 13.57 -13.86
C GLU A 152 1.07 13.15 -12.38
N TRP A 153 0.86 11.87 -12.09
CA TRP A 153 0.78 11.36 -10.73
C TRP A 153 2.15 11.44 -10.04
N GLY A 154 2.38 12.54 -9.30
CA GLY A 154 3.62 12.77 -8.57
C GLY A 154 3.59 12.39 -7.08
N CYS A 155 2.61 11.59 -6.65
CA CYS A 155 2.31 11.33 -5.24
C CYS A 155 2.93 10.02 -4.68
N GLY A 156 4.09 9.62 -5.21
CA GLY A 156 4.67 8.29 -5.04
C GLY A 156 4.42 7.42 -6.28
N GLU A 157 5.12 6.31 -6.39
CA GLU A 157 5.05 5.44 -7.57
C GLU A 157 3.69 4.71 -7.63
N LEU A 158 3.32 4.27 -8.85
CA LEU A 158 2.11 3.50 -9.04
C LEU A 158 2.39 2.06 -8.61
N THR A 159 1.74 1.64 -7.52
CA THR A 159 1.82 0.28 -7.02
C THR A 159 0.79 -0.60 -7.71
N GLU A 160 1.21 -1.63 -8.43
CA GLU A 160 0.34 -2.69 -8.91
C GLU A 160 0.16 -3.78 -7.84
N GLU A 161 -1.05 -4.33 -7.75
CA GLU A 161 -1.38 -5.49 -6.94
C GLU A 161 -1.50 -6.73 -7.84
N HIS A 162 -0.79 -7.80 -7.49
CA HIS A 162 -0.80 -9.05 -8.23
C HIS A 162 -0.98 -10.25 -7.30
N THR A 163 -2.01 -11.07 -7.57
CA THR A 163 -2.18 -12.39 -6.94
C THR A 163 -1.50 -13.44 -7.81
N VAL A 164 -0.53 -14.14 -7.25
CA VAL A 164 0.21 -15.22 -7.94
C VAL A 164 -0.60 -16.51 -7.81
N GLU A 165 -1.16 -16.96 -8.94
CA GLU A 165 -1.90 -18.22 -9.03
C GLU A 165 -1.01 -19.43 -8.70
N LEU A 166 -1.53 -20.34 -7.87
CA LEU A 166 -0.86 -21.57 -7.50
C LEU A 166 -1.15 -22.67 -8.52
N HIS A 167 -0.12 -23.29 -9.11
CA HIS A 167 -0.36 -24.34 -10.10
C HIS A 167 -0.74 -25.67 -9.40
N PRO A 168 -1.74 -26.45 -9.89
CA PRO A 168 -2.18 -27.67 -9.22
C PRO A 168 -1.13 -28.79 -9.07
N THR A 169 0.01 -28.71 -9.77
CA THR A 169 1.14 -29.65 -9.60
C THR A 169 2.19 -29.17 -8.60
N ASP A 170 2.00 -27.96 -8.06
CA ASP A 170 2.94 -27.30 -7.16
C ASP A 170 2.47 -27.37 -5.70
N VAL A 171 1.46 -28.19 -5.42
CA VAL A 171 1.01 -28.57 -4.07
C VAL A 171 1.26 -30.04 -3.82
N GLY A 172 1.42 -30.41 -2.56
CA GLY A 172 1.38 -31.79 -2.12
C GLY A 172 1.57 -31.94 -0.62
N TRP A 173 1.59 -33.18 -0.18
CA TRP A 173 2.11 -33.53 1.14
C TRP A 173 2.78 -34.90 1.13
N VAL A 174 3.72 -35.09 2.05
CA VAL A 174 4.48 -36.33 2.20
C VAL A 174 4.52 -36.76 3.66
N ASP A 175 4.40 -38.05 3.89
CA ASP A 175 4.48 -38.64 5.23
C ASP A 175 5.85 -39.26 5.55
N SER A 176 6.08 -39.50 6.83
CA SER A 176 7.29 -40.17 7.35
C SER A 176 7.51 -41.61 6.87
N ALA A 177 6.51 -42.24 6.23
CA ALA A 177 6.65 -43.53 5.54
C ALA A 177 7.00 -43.40 4.05
N GLY A 178 7.02 -42.17 3.51
CA GLY A 178 7.35 -41.87 2.12
C GLY A 178 6.17 -42.00 1.15
N TRP A 179 4.93 -41.96 1.64
CA TRP A 179 3.74 -41.78 0.80
C TRP A 179 3.58 -40.29 0.44
N VAL A 180 3.11 -40.00 -0.78
CA VAL A 180 3.03 -38.64 -1.35
C VAL A 180 1.67 -38.40 -2.00
N ASP A 181 1.04 -37.28 -1.66
CA ASP A 181 -0.08 -36.67 -2.39
C ASP A 181 0.41 -35.45 -3.18
N ASN A 182 -0.22 -35.17 -4.33
CA ASN A 182 0.06 -33.99 -5.16
C ASN A 182 -1.23 -33.30 -5.63
N SER A 183 -2.26 -33.26 -4.77
CA SER A 183 -3.58 -32.67 -5.05
C SER A 183 -4.02 -31.63 -4.02
N SER A 184 -3.40 -31.62 -2.84
CA SER A 184 -3.70 -30.69 -1.74
C SER A 184 -2.49 -30.54 -0.82
N VAL A 185 -2.52 -29.55 0.07
CA VAL A 185 -1.49 -29.34 1.10
C VAL A 185 -2.04 -29.84 2.43
N GLY A 186 -1.51 -30.97 2.92
CA GLY A 186 -1.93 -31.60 4.18
C GLY A 186 -0.86 -31.51 5.27
N ILE A 187 -1.28 -31.25 6.52
CA ILE A 187 -0.44 -31.36 7.73
C ILE A 187 -1.14 -32.15 8.82
N GLY A 188 -0.37 -32.90 9.61
CA GLY A 188 -0.90 -33.68 10.73
C GLY A 188 -0.33 -35.10 10.76
N ASP A 189 -1.19 -36.09 10.94
CA ASP A 189 -0.84 -37.50 10.82
C ASP A 189 -1.79 -38.26 9.89
N THR A 190 -1.27 -39.33 9.29
CA THR A 190 -2.09 -40.22 8.44
C THR A 190 -2.82 -41.27 9.27
N SER A 191 -3.77 -41.97 8.65
CA SER A 191 -4.39 -43.18 9.21
C SER A 191 -3.42 -44.29 9.68
N LEU A 192 -2.13 -44.22 9.31
CA LEU A 192 -1.06 -45.08 9.81
C LEU A 192 -0.34 -44.54 11.06
N ASN A 193 -0.77 -43.40 11.61
CA ASN A 193 -0.12 -42.64 12.69
C ASN A 193 1.33 -42.24 12.31
N THR A 194 1.49 -41.75 11.08
CA THR A 194 2.74 -41.24 10.51
C THR A 194 2.63 -39.73 10.31
N ASP A 195 3.62 -38.97 10.81
CA ASP A 195 3.71 -37.51 10.63
C ASP A 195 3.69 -37.14 9.15
N ALA A 196 2.91 -36.12 8.79
CA ALA A 196 2.64 -35.64 7.45
C ALA A 196 2.92 -34.13 7.32
N ARG A 197 3.65 -33.75 6.27
CA ARG A 197 4.10 -32.38 5.99
C ARG A 197 3.61 -31.91 4.63
N GLY A 198 3.09 -30.71 4.59
CA GLY A 198 2.55 -30.08 3.39
C GLY A 198 3.59 -29.23 2.68
N PHE A 199 3.47 -29.11 1.37
CA PHE A 199 4.37 -28.36 0.51
C PHE A 199 3.58 -27.60 -0.55
N PHE A 200 3.95 -26.35 -0.82
CA PHE A 200 3.39 -25.56 -1.93
C PHE A 200 4.43 -24.63 -2.56
N ALA A 201 4.24 -24.26 -3.84
CA ALA A 201 5.21 -23.44 -4.56
C ALA A 201 4.62 -22.48 -5.60
N PHE A 202 5.02 -21.22 -5.54
CA PHE A 202 4.58 -20.19 -6.50
C PHE A 202 5.62 -19.93 -7.59
N ASN A 203 5.18 -19.70 -8.82
CA ASN A 203 6.05 -19.17 -9.87
C ASN A 203 6.14 -17.65 -9.78
N ILE A 204 7.30 -17.14 -9.36
CA ILE A 204 7.55 -15.71 -9.14
C ILE A 204 8.52 -15.10 -10.18
N SER A 205 8.78 -15.79 -11.30
CA SER A 205 9.73 -15.30 -12.32
C SER A 205 9.29 -14.01 -13.02
N SER A 206 8.02 -13.59 -12.87
CA SER A 206 7.49 -12.31 -13.38
C SER A 206 7.85 -11.10 -12.52
N PHE A 207 8.46 -11.31 -11.36
CA PHE A 207 8.90 -10.26 -10.44
C PHE A 207 10.42 -10.06 -10.43
N ASP A 208 11.14 -10.72 -11.35
CA ASP A 208 12.53 -10.33 -11.65
C ASP A 208 12.51 -8.89 -12.19
N ASP A 209 13.41 -8.04 -11.69
CA ASP A 209 13.45 -6.57 -11.85
C ASP A 209 12.43 -5.69 -11.08
N LYS A 210 11.40 -6.25 -10.43
CA LYS A 210 10.35 -5.45 -9.76
C LYS A 210 10.73 -4.91 -8.37
N ASN A 211 10.34 -3.67 -8.07
CA ASN A 211 10.46 -3.09 -6.73
C ASN A 211 9.28 -3.50 -5.86
N ILE A 212 9.41 -4.61 -5.13
CA ILE A 212 8.34 -5.14 -4.28
C ILE A 212 8.20 -4.31 -3.00
N VAL A 213 7.03 -3.69 -2.82
CA VAL A 213 6.65 -2.90 -1.65
C VAL A 213 6.13 -3.79 -0.52
N SER A 214 5.32 -4.79 -0.85
CA SER A 214 4.81 -5.75 0.12
C SER A 214 4.51 -7.11 -0.49
N ALA A 215 4.49 -8.14 0.35
CA ALA A 215 4.05 -9.47 -0.02
C ALA A 215 3.36 -10.14 1.18
N GLU A 216 2.32 -10.90 0.90
CA GLU A 216 1.55 -11.69 1.86
C GLU A 216 1.31 -13.09 1.28
N VAL A 217 1.58 -14.14 2.06
CA VAL A 217 1.11 -15.50 1.79
C VAL A 217 0.01 -15.84 2.78
N LYS A 218 -1.07 -16.42 2.27
CA LYS A 218 -2.27 -16.72 3.03
C LYS A 218 -2.81 -18.11 2.71
N LEU A 219 -3.16 -18.87 3.75
CA LEU A 219 -3.84 -20.15 3.67
C LEU A 219 -5.19 -20.04 4.39
N GLU A 220 -6.28 -20.14 3.64
CA GLU A 220 -7.66 -20.00 4.13
C GLU A 220 -8.32 -21.37 4.43
N THR A 221 -9.49 -21.34 5.07
CA THR A 221 -10.49 -22.42 5.11
C THR A 221 -9.98 -23.89 5.09
N PRO A 222 -9.25 -24.36 6.11
CA PRO A 222 -8.79 -25.74 6.14
C PRO A 222 -9.95 -26.75 6.26
N ASP A 223 -9.92 -27.79 5.44
CA ASP A 223 -10.67 -29.02 5.67
C ASP A 223 -10.04 -29.80 6.83
N TYR A 224 -10.87 -30.26 7.77
CA TYR A 224 -10.44 -31.04 8.93
C TYR A 224 -10.79 -32.51 8.78
N PHE A 225 -9.78 -33.39 8.77
CA PHE A 225 -10.02 -34.84 8.64
C PHE A 225 -10.64 -35.48 9.88
N ALA A 226 -10.35 -34.96 11.08
CA ALA A 226 -10.87 -35.44 12.36
C ALA A 226 -10.80 -34.35 13.44
N VAL A 227 -11.37 -34.60 14.62
CA VAL A 227 -11.14 -33.74 15.80
C VAL A 227 -9.67 -33.89 16.21
N CYS A 228 -8.85 -32.94 15.78
CA CYS A 228 -7.44 -32.91 16.11
C CYS A 228 -7.30 -32.74 17.63
N ASN A 229 -6.87 -33.81 18.32
CA ASN A 229 -6.52 -33.73 19.73
C ASN A 229 -5.14 -33.07 19.93
N PHE A 230 -4.45 -32.80 18.82
CA PHE A 230 -3.16 -32.15 18.76
C PHE A 230 -3.29 -30.63 18.75
N LYS A 231 -2.44 -29.96 19.56
CA LYS A 231 -2.44 -28.51 19.78
C LYS A 231 -1.02 -27.94 19.86
N GLY A 232 -0.17 -28.30 18.91
CA GLY A 232 1.15 -27.69 18.75
C GLY A 232 1.15 -26.68 17.60
N ASP A 233 2.06 -25.72 17.70
CA ASP A 233 2.25 -24.64 16.74
C ASP A 233 2.32 -25.18 15.29
N ILE A 234 1.63 -24.50 14.39
CA ILE A 234 1.79 -24.71 12.94
C ILE A 234 3.00 -23.89 12.51
N GLN A 235 3.90 -24.48 11.72
CA GLN A 235 5.11 -23.84 11.26
C GLN A 235 5.16 -23.81 9.73
N ILE A 236 5.24 -22.62 9.16
CA ILE A 236 5.53 -22.40 7.73
C ILE A 236 7.00 -22.01 7.59
N TYR A 237 7.69 -22.60 6.62
CA TYR A 237 9.11 -22.39 6.38
C TYR A 237 9.46 -22.48 4.89
N TYR A 238 10.58 -21.87 4.51
CA TYR A 238 11.10 -21.93 3.14
C TYR A 238 11.91 -23.20 2.93
N VAL A 239 11.74 -23.81 1.76
CA VAL A 239 12.38 -25.07 1.35
C VAL A 239 12.92 -24.98 -0.08
N ASP A 240 13.68 -25.99 -0.49
CA ASP A 240 14.31 -26.09 -1.81
C ASP A 240 14.03 -27.49 -2.43
N PHE A 241 12.76 -27.92 -2.45
CA PHE A 241 12.40 -29.22 -3.03
C PHE A 241 12.62 -29.21 -4.56
N LEU A 242 13.07 -30.33 -5.13
CA LEU A 242 13.64 -30.30 -6.48
C LEU A 242 12.60 -29.99 -7.59
N PRO A 243 13.02 -29.44 -8.76
CA PRO A 243 12.10 -29.12 -9.87
C PRO A 243 11.33 -30.31 -10.49
N GLY A 244 11.50 -31.52 -9.97
CA GLY A 244 10.82 -32.74 -10.42
C GLY A 244 9.44 -32.98 -9.81
N GLY A 245 8.97 -32.07 -8.93
CA GLY A 245 7.77 -32.27 -8.10
C GLY A 245 8.11 -32.93 -6.76
N LEU A 246 7.11 -33.05 -5.88
CA LEU A 246 7.29 -33.59 -4.54
C LEU A 246 7.58 -35.11 -4.56
N THR A 247 8.52 -35.53 -3.73
CA THR A 247 8.95 -36.93 -3.59
C THR A 247 9.03 -37.34 -2.12
N SER A 248 9.25 -38.63 -1.87
CA SER A 248 9.45 -39.14 -0.50
C SER A 248 10.75 -38.66 0.17
N ALA A 249 11.71 -38.12 -0.60
CA ALA A 249 12.96 -37.59 -0.05
C ALA A 249 12.75 -36.23 0.64
N ASP A 250 11.83 -35.41 0.12
CA ASP A 250 11.62 -34.02 0.57
C ASP A 250 11.01 -33.96 1.99
N TYR A 251 10.43 -35.05 2.52
CA TYR A 251 10.08 -35.16 3.94
C TYR A 251 11.29 -34.93 4.86
N SER A 252 12.49 -35.30 4.40
CA SER A 252 13.74 -35.14 5.15
C SER A 252 14.42 -33.78 4.95
N ASP A 253 13.91 -32.92 4.06
CA ASP A 253 14.43 -31.57 3.91
C ASP A 253 14.00 -30.70 5.10
N ILE A 254 15.01 -30.19 5.81
CA ILE A 254 14.85 -29.41 7.03
C ILE A 254 14.89 -27.91 6.67
N PRO A 255 14.06 -27.05 7.29
CA PRO A 255 14.02 -25.61 7.05
C PRO A 255 15.38 -24.93 6.93
N TYR A 256 15.54 -24.11 5.89
CA TYR A 256 16.75 -23.31 5.65
C TYR A 256 16.88 -22.08 6.58
N SER A 257 15.81 -21.70 7.26
CA SER A 257 15.71 -20.50 8.11
C SER A 257 14.61 -20.64 9.15
N GLY A 258 14.61 -19.79 10.18
CA GLY A 258 13.65 -19.84 11.29
C GLY A 258 12.18 -19.86 10.80
N PRO A 259 11.35 -20.82 11.24
CA PRO A 259 9.96 -20.94 10.80
C PRO A 259 9.10 -19.80 11.34
N ILE A 260 8.04 -19.50 10.61
CA ILE A 260 6.94 -18.67 11.07
C ILE A 260 5.98 -19.59 11.82
N SER A 261 5.88 -19.41 13.15
CA SER A 261 4.95 -20.15 14.01
C SER A 261 3.59 -19.43 14.06
N PHE A 262 2.53 -20.24 14.07
CA PHE A 262 1.14 -19.88 14.29
C PHE A 262 0.55 -20.75 15.40
N ASP A 263 -0.47 -20.26 16.10
CA ASP A 263 -1.24 -21.11 17.02
C ASP A 263 -2.02 -22.17 16.22
N TRP A 264 -2.24 -23.34 16.84
CA TRP A 264 -2.88 -24.50 16.20
C TRP A 264 -4.32 -24.24 15.71
N ASP A 265 -4.97 -23.18 16.23
CA ASP A 265 -6.31 -22.70 15.91
C ASP A 265 -6.33 -21.35 15.15
N ASP A 266 -5.17 -20.84 14.69
CA ASP A 266 -5.13 -19.66 13.82
C ASP A 266 -5.79 -19.95 12.46
N GLU A 267 -6.74 -19.11 12.07
CA GLU A 267 -7.44 -19.11 10.78
C GLU A 267 -7.82 -17.66 10.38
N PRO A 268 -7.46 -17.19 9.16
CA PRO A 268 -6.54 -17.82 8.21
C PRO A 268 -5.08 -17.78 8.72
N LEU A 269 -4.22 -18.65 8.19
CA LEU A 269 -2.78 -18.49 8.38
C LEU A 269 -2.31 -17.42 7.41
N SER A 270 -1.87 -16.26 7.88
CA SER A 270 -1.34 -15.16 7.07
C SER A 270 0.04 -14.72 7.58
N PHE A 271 1.00 -14.57 6.67
CA PHE A 271 2.25 -13.88 6.99
C PHE A 271 2.69 -12.94 5.87
N SER A 272 3.30 -11.85 6.29
CA SER A 272 3.85 -10.80 5.43
C SER A 272 5.11 -10.20 6.05
N GLY A 273 5.82 -9.39 5.27
CA GLY A 273 6.95 -8.57 5.73
C GLY A 273 8.27 -8.86 5.02
N ASN A 274 9.29 -8.08 5.37
CA ASN A 274 10.54 -7.96 4.61
C ASN A 274 11.24 -9.29 4.32
N PHE A 275 11.15 -10.29 5.21
CA PHE A 275 11.78 -11.59 4.95
C PHE A 275 11.15 -12.35 3.77
N LEU A 276 9.84 -12.23 3.57
CA LEU A 276 9.16 -12.77 2.38
C LEU A 276 9.56 -11.98 1.14
N ILE A 277 9.62 -10.65 1.23
CA ILE A 277 10.05 -9.76 0.13
C ILE A 277 11.49 -10.10 -0.32
N ASP A 278 12.44 -10.12 0.62
CA ASP A 278 13.85 -10.47 0.38
C ASP A 278 13.97 -11.86 -0.27
N THR A 279 13.14 -12.82 0.15
CA THR A 279 13.14 -14.18 -0.42
C THR A 279 12.51 -14.22 -1.82
N ILE A 280 11.46 -13.44 -2.09
CA ILE A 280 10.92 -13.31 -3.45
C ILE A 280 11.99 -12.70 -4.37
N LEU A 281 12.66 -11.62 -3.96
CA LEU A 281 13.68 -10.94 -4.77
C LEU A 281 14.91 -11.83 -5.05
N ASP A 282 15.40 -12.57 -4.05
CA ASP A 282 16.48 -13.57 -4.23
C ASP A 282 16.08 -14.63 -5.28
N ARG A 283 14.83 -15.12 -5.20
CA ARG A 283 14.36 -16.25 -6.00
C ARG A 283 13.79 -15.91 -7.37
N ALA A 284 13.23 -14.72 -7.57
CA ALA A 284 12.70 -14.28 -8.86
C ALA A 284 13.81 -14.18 -9.93
N SER A 285 15.01 -13.75 -9.52
CA SER A 285 16.21 -13.65 -10.38
C SER A 285 16.79 -15.00 -10.86
N ILE A 286 16.22 -16.12 -10.39
CA ILE A 286 16.64 -17.48 -10.70
C ILE A 286 15.41 -18.21 -11.28
N PRO A 287 15.54 -19.09 -12.30
CA PRO A 287 14.41 -19.87 -12.82
C PRO A 287 14.01 -21.00 -11.85
N ARG A 288 13.47 -20.62 -10.69
CA ARG A 288 13.00 -21.46 -9.58
C ARG A 288 11.69 -20.91 -9.01
N LYS A 289 10.94 -21.79 -8.36
CA LYS A 289 9.71 -21.41 -7.64
C LYS A 289 10.05 -20.94 -6.23
N LEU A 290 9.18 -20.12 -5.66
CA LEU A 290 9.20 -19.83 -4.23
C LEU A 290 8.49 -20.96 -3.51
N GLN A 291 9.22 -21.77 -2.74
CA GLN A 291 8.74 -23.02 -2.18
C GLN A 291 8.61 -22.94 -0.67
N PHE A 292 7.49 -23.46 -0.17
CA PHE A 292 7.13 -23.51 1.24
C PHE A 292 6.90 -24.94 1.69
N GLY A 293 7.37 -25.24 2.89
CA GLY A 293 6.94 -26.39 3.69
C GLY A 293 6.07 -25.91 4.84
N ILE A 294 5.09 -26.72 5.22
CA ILE A 294 4.23 -26.50 6.38
C ILE A 294 4.17 -27.79 7.21
N THR A 295 4.30 -27.65 8.53
CA THR A 295 4.36 -28.77 9.48
C THR A 295 3.75 -28.38 10.82
N TYR A 296 3.43 -29.35 11.65
CA TYR A 296 3.32 -29.12 13.08
C TYR A 296 4.70 -29.19 13.75
N ALA A 297 4.94 -28.37 14.77
CA ALA A 297 6.23 -28.30 15.45
C ALA A 297 6.58 -29.53 16.31
N ASN A 298 5.56 -30.24 16.82
CA ASN A 298 5.72 -31.39 17.74
C ASN A 298 4.61 -32.44 17.55
N PRO A 299 4.39 -32.99 16.33
CA PRO A 299 3.26 -33.86 16.01
C PRO A 299 3.09 -34.99 17.05
N ALA A 300 1.95 -35.00 17.74
CA ALA A 300 1.68 -36.04 18.73
C ALA A 300 1.14 -37.27 18.02
N THR A 301 1.92 -38.35 18.02
CA THR A 301 1.56 -39.68 17.48
C THR A 301 0.53 -40.42 18.35
N GLY A 302 -0.44 -39.68 18.92
CA GLY A 302 -1.43 -40.13 19.90
C GLY A 302 -2.87 -40.13 19.38
N GLY A 303 -3.05 -39.90 18.07
CA GLY A 303 -4.35 -39.87 17.41
C GLY A 303 -5.06 -41.23 17.42
N LEU A 304 -6.32 -41.22 16.96
CA LEU A 304 -7.11 -42.43 16.76
C LEU A 304 -6.57 -43.21 15.56
N ALA A 305 -5.85 -44.30 15.83
CA ALA A 305 -5.30 -45.16 14.80
C ALA A 305 -6.38 -45.58 13.77
N GLY A 306 -6.13 -45.26 12.50
CA GLY A 306 -7.06 -45.51 11.39
C GLY A 306 -7.79 -44.26 10.85
N THR A 307 -7.63 -43.08 11.44
CA THR A 307 -8.06 -41.79 10.86
C THR A 307 -6.86 -40.90 10.55
N ASN A 308 -6.96 -40.08 9.50
CA ASN A 308 -6.05 -38.94 9.37
C ASN A 308 -6.50 -37.86 10.38
N GLU A 309 -5.58 -37.20 11.07
CA GLU A 309 -5.88 -36.00 11.87
C GLU A 309 -5.06 -34.81 11.39
N GLY A 310 -5.58 -33.58 11.53
CA GLY A 310 -4.92 -32.36 11.09
C GLY A 310 -5.74 -31.55 10.08
N ARG A 311 -5.05 -30.75 9.25
CA ARG A 311 -5.62 -29.76 8.31
C ARG A 311 -5.23 -30.09 6.87
N VAL A 312 -6.14 -29.83 5.93
CA VAL A 312 -5.88 -29.84 4.49
C VAL A 312 -6.34 -28.53 3.87
N TYR A 313 -5.52 -28.00 2.98
CA TYR A 313 -5.79 -26.82 2.17
C TYR A 313 -5.92 -27.24 0.71
N SER A 314 -6.97 -26.79 0.02
CA SER A 314 -7.07 -26.95 -1.43
C SER A 314 -6.15 -25.95 -2.14
N VAL A 315 -5.97 -26.10 -3.45
CA VAL A 315 -5.17 -25.15 -4.25
C VAL A 315 -5.76 -23.74 -4.19
N ASP A 316 -7.10 -23.64 -4.19
CA ASP A 316 -7.84 -22.38 -4.23
C ASP A 316 -7.81 -21.62 -2.89
N ASP A 317 -7.46 -22.29 -1.79
CA ASP A 317 -7.34 -21.69 -0.45
C ASP A 317 -5.97 -21.02 -0.20
N ILE A 318 -5.01 -21.18 -1.11
CA ILE A 318 -3.60 -20.80 -0.91
C ILE A 318 -3.21 -19.70 -1.89
N THR A 319 -2.94 -18.50 -1.37
CA THR A 319 -2.65 -17.31 -2.19
C THR A 319 -1.32 -16.67 -1.80
N LEU A 320 -0.63 -16.12 -2.80
CA LEU A 320 0.50 -15.20 -2.64
C LEU A 320 0.12 -13.89 -3.31
N LYS A 321 -0.03 -12.83 -2.51
CA LYS A 321 -0.31 -11.48 -2.97
C LYS A 321 0.97 -10.67 -2.90
N ILE A 322 1.32 -9.98 -4.00
CA ILE A 322 2.51 -9.13 -4.11
C ILE A 322 2.06 -7.75 -4.57
N ILE A 323 2.60 -6.71 -3.94
CA ILE A 323 2.44 -5.31 -4.35
C ILE A 323 3.81 -4.78 -4.74
N TYR A 324 3.95 -4.22 -5.96
CA TYR A 324 5.20 -3.68 -6.49
C TYR A 324 4.98 -2.36 -7.22
N GLU A 325 6.03 -1.54 -7.33
CA GLU A 325 6.03 -0.30 -8.11
C GLU A 325 6.42 -0.57 -9.59
N GLU A 326 5.78 0.14 -10.53
CA GLU A 326 6.06 0.07 -11.99
C GLU A 326 7.35 0.78 -12.44
#